data_AF-A0A7S2W4A1-F1
#
_entry.id   AF-A0A7S2W4A1-F1
#
_cell.length_a   1.000
_cell.length_b   1.000
_cell.length_c   1.000
_cell.angle_alpha   90.00
_cell.angle_beta   90.00
_cell.angle_gamma   90.00
#
_symmetry.space_group_name_H-M   'P 1'
#
loop_
_entity.id
_entity.type
_entity.pdbx_description
1 polymer ?
#
loop_
_entity_poly.entity_id
_entity_poly.type
_entity_poly.pdbx_seq_one_letter_code
_entity_poly.pdbx_strand_id
1 'polypeptide(L)'
;MKLLLGLFATTLPHSHKSLYPSVCQRGFLTSIMSSVSSSNSLVVDPFCFRQFAECDKSKEYGGTVFSVSINEFEGIVNARYDETKLKEGYAPFCKHLFIENNFTDAQTCVLAITKENEHLLRTKYEARNDKEVRT
;
A
#
# COMPACT_ATOMS: atom_id res chain seq x y z
N MET A 1 6.39 -14.20 -13.26
CA MET A 1 5.72 -13.00 -13.82
C MET A 1 5.58 -11.99 -12.70
N LYS A 2 6.12 -10.78 -12.83
CA LYS A 2 6.24 -9.79 -11.76
C LYS A 2 5.02 -8.86 -11.78
N LEU A 3 4.24 -8.83 -10.70
CA LEU A 3 3.06 -7.96 -10.55
C LEU A 3 3.43 -6.67 -9.79
N LEU A 4 2.92 -5.55 -10.29
CA LEU A 4 2.99 -4.19 -9.75
C LEU A 4 1.81 -3.95 -8.78
N LEU A 5 2.07 -3.44 -7.57
CA LEU A 5 1.08 -2.64 -6.81
C LEU A 5 1.78 -1.40 -6.25
N GLY A 6 1.22 -0.23 -6.58
CA GLY A 6 1.81 1.09 -6.32
C GLY A 6 1.09 1.87 -5.23
N LEU A 7 1.86 2.67 -4.49
CA LEU A 7 1.39 3.51 -3.41
C LEU A 7 2.14 4.83 -3.29
N PHE A 8 1.37 5.89 -3.02
CA PHE A 8 1.76 7.29 -3.12
C PHE A 8 1.75 7.94 -1.74
N ALA A 9 2.81 8.66 -1.38
CA ALA A 9 2.80 9.63 -0.28
C ALA A 9 3.13 11.03 -0.83
N THR A 10 2.34 12.04 -0.46
CA THR A 10 2.61 13.46 -0.76
C THR A 10 2.57 14.30 0.51
N THR A 11 3.41 15.33 0.58
CA THR A 11 3.48 16.32 1.67
C THR A 11 2.86 17.66 1.24
N LEU A 12 2.55 18.51 2.24
CA LEU A 12 2.31 19.97 2.26
C LEU A 12 0.85 20.48 2.48
N PRO A 13 0.65 21.71 3.06
CA PRO A 13 -0.09 21.88 4.32
C PRO A 13 -1.23 22.92 4.25
N HIS A 14 -2.24 22.84 5.14
CA HIS A 14 -2.84 23.95 5.89
C HIS A 14 -4.17 23.56 6.57
N SER A 15 -4.20 23.83 7.88
CA SER A 15 -5.28 24.39 8.71
C SER A 15 -6.75 23.93 8.61
N HIS A 16 -7.15 23.35 9.75
CA HIS A 16 -8.41 23.54 10.52
C HIS A 16 -9.63 22.62 10.33
N LYS A 17 -9.70 21.69 11.31
CA LYS A 17 -10.83 21.18 12.13
C LYS A 17 -12.05 20.57 11.45
N SER A 18 -12.24 19.27 11.69
CA SER A 18 -13.58 18.66 11.83
C SER A 18 -13.52 17.42 12.74
N LEU A 19 -14.58 17.25 13.54
CA LEU A 19 -14.81 16.18 14.50
C LEU A 19 -14.94 14.82 13.79
N TYR A 20 -14.20 13.81 14.24
CA TYR A 20 -14.42 12.40 13.89
C TYR A 20 -14.25 11.50 15.12
N PRO A 21 -15.09 10.47 15.30
CA PRO A 21 -14.92 9.48 16.37
C PRO A 21 -13.75 8.53 16.06
N SER A 22 -13.17 7.99 17.13
CA SER A 22 -11.98 7.13 17.25
C SER A 22 -11.47 6.43 15.98
N VAL A 23 -10.49 7.07 15.34
CA VAL A 23 -9.58 6.47 14.36
C VAL A 23 -8.36 5.91 15.10
N CYS A 24 -7.80 4.78 14.66
CA CYS A 24 -6.47 4.32 15.06
C CYS A 24 -5.42 5.34 14.61
N GLN A 25 -5.22 6.39 15.40
CA GLN A 25 -4.31 7.49 15.12
C GLN A 25 -2.92 7.13 15.65
N ARG A 26 -1.97 6.83 14.75
CA ARG A 26 -0.56 7.00 15.10
C ARG A 26 -0.21 8.48 14.98
N GLY A 27 0.04 9.09 16.14
CA GLY A 27 0.45 10.49 16.24
C GLY A 27 1.82 10.70 15.61
N PHE A 28 1.93 11.74 14.78
CA PHE A 28 3.21 12.29 14.34
C PHE A 28 3.81 13.11 15.50
N LEU A 29 4.86 12.61 16.14
CA LEU A 29 5.69 13.42 17.03
C LEU A 29 6.82 14.05 16.21
N THR A 30 6.82 15.38 16.14
CA THR A 30 7.93 16.17 15.60
C THR A 30 9.10 16.14 16.59
N SER A 31 10.17 15.42 16.25
CA SER A 31 11.43 15.44 16.98
C SER A 31 12.58 16.00 16.11
N ILE A 32 13.48 16.67 16.81
CA ILE A 32 14.58 17.53 16.36
C ILE A 32 15.60 16.75 15.51
N MET A 33 16.11 17.38 14.43
CA MET A 33 17.09 16.80 13.52
C MET A 33 18.45 16.60 14.20
N SER A 34 18.86 15.33 14.34
CA SER A 34 20.25 14.93 14.51
C SER A 34 20.73 14.29 13.21
N SER A 35 21.97 14.59 12.81
CA SER A 35 22.60 14.04 11.61
C SER A 35 22.76 12.53 11.73
N VAL A 36 21.77 11.79 11.23
CA VAL A 36 21.73 10.33 11.18
C VAL A 36 22.17 9.90 9.78
N SER A 37 23.16 9.01 9.71
CA SER A 37 23.42 8.20 8.52
C SER A 37 22.10 7.59 8.07
N SER A 38 21.61 8.01 6.91
CA SER A 38 20.25 7.77 6.44
C SER A 38 19.97 6.27 6.28
N SER A 39 19.57 5.61 7.37
CA SER A 39 18.92 4.31 7.30
C SER A 39 17.57 4.55 6.64
N ASN A 40 17.48 4.32 5.33
CA ASN A 40 16.26 4.52 4.58
C ASN A 40 15.17 3.60 5.15
N SER A 41 14.18 4.20 5.83
CA SER A 41 13.04 3.50 6.39
C SER A 41 11.88 3.64 5.41
N LEU A 42 11.66 2.63 4.57
CA LEU A 42 10.43 2.48 3.79
C LEU A 42 9.25 2.33 4.74
N VAL A 43 8.21 3.12 4.52
CA VAL A 43 6.97 3.10 5.29
C VAL A 43 5.78 2.84 4.38
N VAL A 44 4.73 2.27 4.94
CA VAL A 44 3.48 2.00 4.25
C VAL A 44 2.62 3.26 4.31
N ASP A 45 2.29 3.80 3.14
CA ASP A 45 1.40 4.97 3.06
C ASP A 45 -0.04 4.64 3.52
N PRO A 46 -0.80 5.56 4.15
CA PRO A 46 -2.18 5.29 4.55
C PRO A 46 -3.14 4.86 3.44
N PHE A 47 -2.89 5.21 2.17
CA PHE A 47 -3.63 4.69 1.02
C PHE A 47 -3.53 3.16 0.90
N CYS A 48 -2.51 2.54 1.53
CA CYS A 48 -2.19 1.11 1.48
C CYS A 48 -2.99 0.31 2.45
N PHE A 49 -3.46 0.94 3.53
CA PHE A 49 -3.93 0.24 4.72
C PHE A 49 -5.08 -0.73 4.42
N ARG A 50 -5.88 -0.44 3.37
CA ARG A 50 -6.90 -1.36 2.86
C ARG A 50 -6.37 -2.73 2.39
N GLN A 51 -5.07 -2.89 2.19
CA GLN A 51 -4.42 -4.13 1.79
C GLN A 51 -3.99 -4.98 2.98
N PHE A 52 -4.23 -4.56 4.22
CA PHE A 52 -3.82 -5.28 5.41
C PHE A 52 -5.05 -5.74 6.20
N ALA A 53 -5.09 -7.01 6.57
CA ALA A 53 -6.22 -7.63 7.26
C ALA A 53 -6.56 -6.96 8.60
N GLU A 54 -5.60 -6.29 9.23
CA GLU A 54 -5.81 -5.52 10.47
C GLU A 54 -6.71 -4.28 10.27
N CYS A 55 -6.97 -3.85 9.04
CA CYS A 55 -7.85 -2.72 8.73
C CYS A 55 -9.23 -3.20 8.26
N ASP A 56 -10.31 -2.61 8.78
CA ASP A 56 -11.68 -3.00 8.40
C ASP A 56 -11.98 -2.83 6.91
N LYS A 57 -11.37 -1.83 6.25
CA LYS A 57 -11.53 -1.57 4.81
C LYS A 57 -10.97 -2.71 3.94
N SER A 58 -10.19 -3.64 4.50
CA SER A 58 -9.68 -4.80 3.76
C SER A 58 -10.76 -5.82 3.42
N LYS A 59 -11.85 -5.88 4.18
CA LYS A 59 -12.97 -6.82 3.96
C LYS A 59 -13.66 -6.60 2.61
N GLU A 60 -13.66 -5.36 2.12
CA GLU A 60 -14.27 -4.96 0.85
C GLU A 60 -13.24 -4.81 -0.27
N TYR A 61 -11.95 -5.02 0.02
CA TYR A 61 -10.89 -4.81 -0.95
C TYR A 61 -10.77 -6.00 -1.91
N GLY A 62 -11.05 -5.78 -3.20
CA GLY A 62 -10.98 -6.82 -4.22
C GLY A 62 -9.57 -7.20 -4.68
N GLY A 63 -8.52 -6.60 -4.12
CA GLY A 63 -7.12 -6.89 -4.46
C GLY A 63 -6.45 -7.86 -3.48
N THR A 64 -5.13 -7.92 -3.55
CA THR A 64 -4.33 -8.73 -2.62
C THR A 64 -4.36 -8.14 -1.21
N VAL A 65 -4.77 -8.96 -0.24
CA VAL A 65 -4.77 -8.64 1.20
C VAL A 65 -3.67 -9.44 1.90
N PHE A 66 -2.87 -8.77 2.72
CA PHE A 66 -1.83 -9.36 3.55
C PHE A 66 -2.37 -9.69 4.95
N SER A 67 -2.02 -10.87 5.45
CA SER A 67 -2.36 -11.34 6.80
C SER A 67 -1.45 -10.80 7.90
N VAL A 68 -0.26 -10.30 7.54
CA VAL A 68 0.70 -9.68 8.46
C VAL A 68 0.30 -8.26 8.86
N SER A 69 0.78 -7.78 10.00
CA SER A 69 0.59 -6.38 10.42
C SER A 69 1.41 -5.41 9.55
N ILE A 70 1.00 -4.15 9.48
CA ILE A 70 1.75 -3.11 8.74
C ILE A 70 3.17 -2.97 9.28
N ASN A 71 3.35 -2.98 10.60
CA ASN A 71 4.68 -2.88 11.23
C ASN A 71 5.61 -4.02 10.84
N GLU A 72 5.09 -5.23 10.87
CA GLU A 72 5.85 -6.42 10.52
C GLU A 72 6.26 -6.39 9.05
N PHE A 73 5.32 -5.98 8.18
CA PHE A 73 5.60 -5.78 6.76
C PHE A 73 6.70 -4.75 6.53
N GLU A 74 6.63 -3.57 7.16
CA GLU A 74 7.69 -2.55 7.08
C GLU A 74 9.03 -3.09 7.56
N GLY A 75 9.07 -3.80 8.69
CA GLY A 75 10.29 -4.40 9.22
C GLY A 75 10.93 -5.37 8.24
N ILE A 76 10.14 -6.26 7.64
CA ILE A 76 10.60 -7.24 6.65
C ILE A 76 11.11 -6.56 5.37
N VAL A 77 10.36 -5.57 4.86
CA VAL A 77 10.73 -4.85 3.63
C VAL A 77 12.01 -4.07 3.83
N ASN A 78 12.15 -3.36 4.96
CA ASN A 78 13.37 -2.62 5.28
C ASN A 78 14.59 -3.53 5.46
N ALA A 79 14.43 -4.68 6.13
CA ALA A 79 15.50 -5.67 6.28
C ALA A 79 15.99 -6.26 4.95
N ARG A 80 15.14 -6.23 3.90
CA ARG A 80 15.43 -6.75 2.56
C ARG A 80 15.68 -5.66 1.53
N TYR A 81 15.69 -4.40 1.94
CA TYR A 81 15.89 -3.26 1.06
C TYR A 81 17.30 -3.28 0.48
N ASP A 82 17.39 -3.07 -0.84
CA ASP A 82 18.64 -3.02 -1.59
C ASP A 82 18.44 -2.03 -2.75
N GLU A 83 19.13 -0.90 -2.67
CA GLU A 83 19.02 0.19 -3.64
C GLU A 83 19.39 -0.27 -5.06
N THR A 84 20.32 -1.21 -5.20
CA THR A 84 20.75 -1.74 -6.50
C THR A 84 19.66 -2.57 -7.20
N LYS A 85 18.67 -3.05 -6.45
CA LYS A 85 17.54 -3.84 -6.95
C LYS A 85 16.33 -3.00 -7.31
N LEU A 86 16.34 -1.69 -7.02
CA LEU A 86 15.27 -0.79 -7.42
C LEU A 86 15.14 -0.76 -8.94
N LYS A 87 13.88 -0.77 -9.40
CA LYS A 87 13.52 -0.62 -10.80
C LYS A 87 12.72 0.66 -10.98
N GLU A 88 12.98 1.33 -12.10
CA GLU A 88 12.21 2.49 -12.52
C GLU A 88 10.75 2.11 -12.76
N GLY A 89 9.84 2.92 -12.20
CA GLY A 89 8.42 2.84 -12.45
C GLY A 89 8.01 3.68 -13.66
N TYR A 90 6.73 4.02 -13.72
CA TYR A 90 6.18 4.77 -14.85
C TYR A 90 6.54 6.26 -14.85
N ALA A 91 7.10 6.79 -13.75
CA ALA A 91 7.47 8.19 -13.56
C ALA A 91 8.70 8.30 -12.63
N PRO A 92 9.46 9.42 -12.64
CA PRO A 92 10.71 9.54 -11.88
C PRO A 92 10.60 9.32 -10.36
N PHE A 93 9.42 9.61 -9.78
CA PHE A 93 9.13 9.39 -8.35
C PHE A 93 8.63 7.98 -8.03
N CYS A 94 8.31 7.17 -9.05
CA CYS A 94 7.77 5.83 -8.90
C CYS A 94 8.90 4.81 -9.03
N LYS A 95 9.15 4.03 -7.97
CA LYS A 95 10.15 2.97 -7.95
C LYS A 95 9.51 1.66 -7.52
N HIS A 96 10.06 0.54 -7.98
CA HIS A 96 9.60 -0.80 -7.60
C HIS A 96 10.74 -1.62 -7.00
N LEU A 97 10.40 -2.33 -5.93
CA LEU A 97 11.23 -3.37 -5.33
C LEU A 97 10.46 -4.69 -5.41
N PHE A 98 11.11 -5.73 -5.93
CA PHE A 98 10.50 -7.07 -6.02
C PHE A 98 11.11 -7.97 -4.95
N ILE A 99 10.29 -8.41 -4.01
CA ILE A 99 10.68 -9.26 -2.88
C ILE A 99 9.96 -10.61 -3.02
N GLU A 100 10.63 -11.69 -2.67
CA GLU A 100 10.02 -13.02 -2.62
C GLU A 100 8.98 -13.10 -1.48
N ASN A 101 7.78 -13.54 -1.80
CA ASN A 101 6.70 -13.69 -0.83
C ASN A 101 6.82 -15.02 -0.07
N ASN A 102 7.74 -15.07 0.89
CA ASN A 102 7.95 -16.20 1.80
C ASN A 102 7.47 -15.93 3.24
N PHE A 103 6.70 -14.85 3.44
CA PHE A 103 6.31 -14.33 4.75
C PHE A 103 4.81 -14.01 4.84
N THR A 104 4.06 -14.16 3.74
CA THR A 104 2.60 -14.04 3.74
C THR A 104 2.00 -15.16 2.87
N ASP A 105 0.72 -15.43 3.07
CA ASP A 105 -0.12 -16.29 2.24
C ASP A 105 -0.83 -15.53 1.10
N ALA A 106 -0.39 -14.30 0.82
CA ALA A 106 -0.99 -13.44 -0.18
C ALA A 106 -0.98 -14.08 -1.58
N GLN A 107 -2.17 -14.19 -2.18
CA GLN A 107 -2.37 -14.75 -3.51
C GLN A 107 -2.39 -13.67 -4.59
N THR A 108 -2.11 -14.10 -5.82
CA THR A 108 -2.22 -13.24 -7.00
C THR A 108 -3.69 -12.85 -7.22
N CYS A 109 -3.99 -11.55 -7.21
CA CYS A 109 -5.35 -11.04 -7.43
C CYS A 109 -5.73 -10.87 -8.92
N VAL A 110 -4.95 -11.44 -9.83
CA VAL A 110 -5.20 -11.39 -11.27
C VAL A 110 -5.15 -12.80 -11.84
N LEU A 111 -6.10 -13.10 -12.72
CA LEU A 111 -6.19 -14.36 -13.44
C LEU A 111 -6.30 -14.06 -14.93
N ALA A 112 -5.70 -14.93 -15.75
CA ALA A 112 -5.87 -14.83 -17.19
C ALA A 112 -7.33 -15.08 -17.57
N ILE A 113 -7.88 -14.22 -18.44
CA ILE A 113 -9.21 -14.43 -19.01
C ILE A 113 -9.09 -15.53 -20.07
N THR A 114 -9.93 -16.54 -19.93
CA THR A 114 -10.03 -17.72 -20.80
C THR A 114 -11.49 -17.86 -21.23
N LYS A 115 -11.76 -18.63 -22.29
CA LYS A 115 -13.15 -18.84 -22.75
C LYS A 115 -14.01 -19.46 -21.67
N GLU A 116 -13.41 -20.29 -20.82
CA GLU A 116 -14.06 -20.99 -19.73
C GLU A 116 -14.43 -20.06 -18.57
N ASN A 117 -13.72 -18.95 -18.35
CA ASN A 117 -13.99 -18.03 -17.22
C ASN A 117 -14.53 -16.65 -17.63
N GLU A 118 -14.56 -16.33 -18.93
CA GLU A 118 -15.03 -15.03 -19.44
C GLU A 118 -16.45 -14.70 -18.96
N HIS A 119 -17.33 -15.69 -18.91
CA HIS A 119 -18.71 -15.55 -18.44
C HIS A 119 -18.85 -15.22 -16.93
N LEU A 120 -17.76 -15.36 -16.16
CA LEU A 120 -17.71 -15.03 -14.73
C LEU A 120 -17.35 -13.56 -14.45
N LEU A 121 -16.94 -12.80 -15.47
CA LEU A 121 -16.60 -11.39 -15.31
C LEU A 121 -17.81 -10.59 -14.79
N ARG A 122 -17.52 -9.60 -13.94
CA ARG A 122 -18.49 -8.67 -13.37
C ARG A 122 -17.95 -7.26 -13.54
N THR A 123 -18.85 -6.32 -13.83
CA THR A 123 -18.52 -4.90 -14.00
C THR A 123 -19.34 -4.06 -13.03
N LYS A 124 -18.72 -3.01 -12.49
CA LYS A 124 -19.37 -1.99 -11.67
C LYS A 124 -18.56 -0.69 -11.75
N TYR A 125 -19.21 0.43 -11.51
CA TYR A 125 -18.54 1.69 -11.27
C TYR A 125 -18.08 1.74 -9.81
N GLU A 126 -16.78 1.89 -9.58
CA GLU A 126 -16.17 1.82 -8.25
C GLU A 126 -15.08 2.88 -8.09
N ALA A 127 -15.09 3.56 -6.94
CA ALA A 127 -14.05 4.50 -6.53
C ALA A 127 -13.10 3.82 -5.54
N ARG A 128 -11.80 4.18 -5.55
CA ARG A 128 -10.80 3.54 -4.68
C ARG A 128 -10.82 4.08 -3.24
N ASN A 129 -11.43 5.24 -3.05
CA ASN A 129 -11.65 5.90 -1.76
C ASN A 129 -12.80 6.90 -1.87
N ASP A 130 -13.23 7.43 -0.73
CA ASP A 130 -14.41 8.32 -0.63
C ASP A 130 -14.19 9.72 -1.24
N LYS A 131 -12.95 10.06 -1.61
CA LYS A 131 -12.59 11.32 -2.28
C LYS A 131 -12.60 11.21 -3.81
N GLU A 132 -12.73 10.00 -4.34
CA GLU A 132 -12.81 9.74 -5.77
C GLU A 132 -14.28 9.65 -6.22
N VAL A 133 -14.56 10.13 -7.43
CA VAL A 133 -15.92 10.14 -8.00
C VAL A 133 -16.33 8.73 -8.41
N ARG A 134 -17.58 8.35 -8.12
CA ARG A 134 -18.26 7.17 -8.69
C ARG A 134 -19.23 7.66 -9.75
N THR A 135 -18.83 7.61 -11.02
CA THR A 135 -19.67 7.90 -12.19
C THR A 135 -19.64 6.71 -13.11
#